data_AF-A0A3B9KFB4-F1
#
_entry.id   AF-A0A3B9KFB4-F1
#
_cell.length_a   1.000
_cell.length_b   1.000
_cell.length_c   1.000
_cell.angle_alpha   90.00
_cell.angle_beta   90.00
_cell.angle_gamma   90.00
#
_symmetry.space_group_name_H-M   'P 1'
#
loop_
_entity.id
_entity.type
_entity.pdbx_description
1 polymer ?
#
loop_
_entity_poly.entity_id
_entity_poly.type
_entity_poly.pdbx_seq_one_letter_code
_entity_poly.pdbx_strand_id
1 'polypeptide(L)'
;CLAYRAELLRKPAFQVEQAQALGLPVQLWSRLQHGEALEYNGQIITPQQVLGPPRRGISLAFITDTRPTKALSEFARDVDLLICESMYDDPGDLVLARANAHMLAEESAGIAQAAGAQALLLTHFSPKIVDTSLAERAARQIFANSRAARDGMVVTLDYS
;
A
#
# COMPACT_ATOMS: atom_id res chain seq x y z
N CYS A 1 0.35 -2.07 -20.57
CA CYS A 1 0.07 -2.29 -19.14
C CYS A 1 0.37 -1.00 -18.36
N LEU A 2 -0.46 -0.67 -17.37
CA LEU A 2 -0.19 0.38 -16.38
C LEU A 2 -0.16 -0.25 -14.98
N ALA A 3 0.64 0.31 -14.09
CA ALA A 3 0.56 0.01 -12.67
C ALA A 3 0.24 1.31 -11.93
N TYR A 4 -0.59 1.21 -10.89
CA TYR A 4 -1.02 2.35 -10.10
C TYR A 4 -0.49 2.21 -8.68
N ARG A 5 -0.01 3.30 -8.10
CA ARG A 5 0.38 3.37 -6.70
C ARG A 5 -0.40 4.52 -6.08
N ALA A 6 -1.04 4.24 -4.95
CA ALA A 6 -1.79 5.22 -4.19
C ALA A 6 -1.19 5.32 -2.79
N GLU A 7 -1.01 6.55 -2.33
CA GLU A 7 -0.49 6.84 -1.00
C GLU A 7 -1.43 7.81 -0.30
N LEU A 8 -1.94 7.37 0.85
CA LEU A 8 -2.72 8.19 1.76
C LEU A 8 -1.80 8.70 2.86
N LEU A 9 -1.38 9.96 2.73
CA LEU A 9 -0.50 10.61 3.68
C LEU A 9 -1.21 10.83 5.02
N ARG A 10 -0.50 10.57 6.12
CA ARG A 10 -1.02 10.76 7.48
C ARG A 10 -0.42 12.01 8.09
N LYS A 11 -1.26 13.00 8.40
CA LYS A 11 -0.80 14.21 9.12
C LYS A 11 -0.21 13.83 10.49
N PRO A 12 0.82 14.56 10.97
CA PRO A 12 1.30 14.47 12.34
C PRO A 12 0.18 14.69 13.35
N ALA A 13 0.31 14.09 14.54
CA ALA A 13 -0.62 14.33 15.63
C ALA A 13 -0.45 15.75 16.17
N PHE A 14 -1.55 16.42 16.49
CA PHE A 14 -1.49 17.71 17.17
C PHE A 14 -1.18 17.52 18.66
N GLN A 15 -0.19 18.26 19.16
CA GLN A 15 0.31 18.21 20.52
C GLN A 15 -0.43 19.24 21.37
N VAL A 16 -1.60 18.85 21.90
CA VAL A 16 -2.46 19.73 22.71
C VAL A 16 -1.71 20.35 23.87
N GLU A 17 -0.90 19.56 24.58
CA GLU A 17 -0.13 20.02 25.74
C GLU A 17 0.90 21.09 25.35
N GLN A 18 1.58 20.95 24.20
CA GLN A 18 2.52 21.96 23.72
C GLN A 18 1.80 23.25 23.32
N ALA A 19 0.65 23.15 22.65
CA ALA A 19 -0.15 24.31 22.28
C ALA A 19 -0.67 25.07 23.51
N GLN A 20 -1.10 24.35 24.55
CA GLN A 20 -1.53 24.92 25.82
C GLN A 20 -0.37 25.56 26.59
N ALA A 21 0.81 24.94 26.60
CA ALA A 21 2.00 25.50 27.22
C ALA A 21 2.46 26.82 26.56
N LEU A 22 2.21 26.98 25.26
CA LEU A 22 2.42 28.23 24.51
C LEU A 22 1.29 29.26 24.71
N GLY A 23 0.24 28.92 25.48
CA GLY A 23 -0.91 29.79 25.72
C GLY A 23 -1.78 30.02 24.48
N LEU A 24 -1.71 29.14 23.48
CA LEU A 24 -2.41 29.34 22.20
C LEU A 24 -3.93 29.15 22.36
N PRO A 25 -4.75 30.14 21.94
CA PRO A 25 -6.18 29.97 21.81
C PRO A 25 -6.53 28.88 20.79
N VAL A 26 -7.56 28.08 21.09
CA VAL A 26 -7.99 26.94 20.25
C VAL A 26 -8.31 27.35 18.81
N GLN A 27 -8.76 28.59 18.60
CA GLN A 27 -9.08 29.14 17.27
C GLN A 27 -7.85 29.21 16.35
N LEU A 28 -6.64 29.25 16.92
CA LEU A 28 -5.39 29.31 16.15
C LEU A 28 -4.83 27.92 15.83
N TRP A 29 -5.32 26.86 16.48
CA TRP A 29 -4.76 25.51 16.34
C TRP A 29 -4.93 24.95 14.93
N SER A 30 -6.07 25.23 14.28
CA SER A 30 -6.33 24.76 12.92
C SER A 30 -5.32 25.30 11.91
N ARG A 31 -4.88 26.55 12.05
CA ARG A 31 -3.87 27.18 11.18
C ARG A 31 -2.54 26.43 11.26
N LEU A 32 -2.09 26.15 12.48
CA LEU A 32 -0.87 25.38 12.73
C LEU A 32 -0.98 23.94 12.20
N GLN A 33 -2.14 23.29 12.35
CA GLN A 33 -2.40 21.95 11.76
C GLN A 33 -2.40 21.94 10.22
N HIS A 34 -2.62 23.08 9.58
CA HIS A 34 -2.54 23.25 8.13
C HIS A 34 -1.15 23.70 7.65
N GLY A 35 -0.17 23.77 8.55
CA GLY A 35 1.20 24.13 8.19
C GLY A 35 1.47 25.63 8.17
N GLU A 36 0.54 26.46 8.64
CA GLU A 36 0.71 27.91 8.68
C GLU A 36 1.45 28.33 9.96
N ALA A 37 2.54 29.08 9.81
CA ALA A 37 3.17 29.77 10.93
C ALA A 37 2.41 31.07 11.22
N LEU A 38 2.24 31.40 12.50
CA LEU A 38 1.49 32.59 12.92
C LEU A 38 2.22 33.36 14.02
N GLU A 39 1.96 34.66 14.08
CA GLU A 39 2.43 35.50 15.18
C GLU A 39 1.36 35.52 16.29
N TYR A 40 1.79 35.28 17.53
CA TYR A 40 0.95 35.35 18.72
C TYR A 40 1.76 35.87 19.90
N ASN A 41 1.24 36.90 20.59
CA ASN A 41 1.93 37.58 21.71
C ASN A 41 3.39 38.02 21.38
N GLY A 42 3.61 38.49 20.15
CA GLY A 42 4.93 38.93 19.68
C GLY A 42 5.93 37.79 19.41
N GLN A 43 5.48 36.53 19.42
CA GLN A 43 6.28 35.36 19.07
C GLN A 43 5.76 34.70 17.79
N ILE A 44 6.67 34.21 16.94
CA ILE A 44 6.32 33.40 15.78
C ILE A 44 6.21 31.94 16.22
N ILE A 45 5.02 31.39 16.08
CA ILE A 45 4.70 30.02 16.40
C ILE A 45 4.63 29.23 15.11
N THR A 46 5.44 28.16 15.03
CA THR A 46 5.51 27.29 13.86
C THR A 46 4.78 25.97 14.10
N PRO A 47 4.26 25.32 13.05
CA PRO A 47 3.59 24.02 13.16
C PRO A 47 4.42 22.98 13.92
N GLN A 48 5.75 22.98 13.76
CA GLN A 48 6.66 22.02 14.38
C GLN A 48 6.69 22.11 15.93
N GLN A 49 6.28 23.24 16.50
CA GLN A 49 6.18 23.42 17.95
C GLN A 49 4.90 22.82 18.56
N VAL A 50 3.96 22.37 17.73
CA VAL A 50 2.66 21.83 18.18
C VAL A 50 2.23 20.59 17.38
N LEU A 51 3.09 20.08 16.50
CA LEU A 51 2.87 18.86 15.75
C LEU A 51 3.91 17.81 16.16
N GLY A 52 3.46 16.58 16.33
CA GLY A 52 4.33 15.44 16.60
C GLY A 52 5.21 15.03 15.41
N PRO A 53 5.96 13.93 15.54
CA PRO A 53 6.76 13.41 14.44
C PRO A 53 5.88 13.03 13.23
N PRO A 54 6.47 12.96 12.02
CA PRO A 54 5.80 12.39 10.86
C PRO A 54 5.23 11.01 11.18
N ARG A 55 4.01 10.76 10.71
CA ARG A 55 3.37 9.46 10.89
C ARG A 55 3.31 8.74 9.55
N ARG A 56 3.52 7.43 9.59
CA ARG A 56 3.40 6.57 8.41
C ARG A 56 1.97 6.63 7.87
N GLY A 57 1.86 6.84 6.56
CA GLY A 57 0.61 6.79 5.80
C GLY A 57 0.16 5.36 5.51
N ILE A 58 -0.83 5.23 4.64
CA ILE A 58 -1.21 3.96 4.00
C ILE A 58 -0.76 4.03 2.54
N SER A 59 -0.32 2.91 2.00
CA SER A 59 0.19 2.79 0.64
C SER A 59 -0.30 1.51 -0.01
N LEU A 60 -0.71 1.59 -1.27
CA LEU A 60 -1.11 0.43 -2.06
C LEU A 60 -0.51 0.52 -3.46
N ALA A 61 -0.20 -0.63 -4.05
CA ALA A 61 0.11 -0.75 -5.47
C ALA A 61 -0.86 -1.73 -6.12
N PHE A 62 -1.34 -1.39 -7.31
CA PHE A 62 -2.16 -2.26 -8.16
C PHE A 62 -1.44 -2.45 -9.50
N ILE A 63 -0.96 -3.67 -9.71
CA ILE A 63 -0.33 -4.13 -10.95
C ILE A 63 -1.39 -4.88 -11.75
N THR A 64 -1.73 -4.34 -12.92
CA THR A 64 -2.65 -4.99 -13.87
C THR A 64 -1.90 -6.00 -14.75
N ASP A 65 -2.59 -6.54 -15.73
CA ASP A 65 -2.16 -7.53 -16.70
C ASP A 65 -0.78 -7.23 -17.34
N THR A 66 0.25 -7.99 -16.97
CA THR A 66 1.63 -7.89 -17.43
C THR A 66 2.48 -9.11 -17.08
N ARG A 67 3.73 -9.12 -17.57
CA ARG A 67 4.79 -10.02 -17.11
C ARG A 67 5.57 -9.42 -15.93
N PRO A 68 6.16 -10.27 -15.06
CA PRO A 68 6.98 -9.80 -13.96
C PRO A 68 8.22 -9.08 -14.49
N THR A 69 8.52 -7.91 -13.92
CA THR A 69 9.73 -7.15 -14.20
C THR A 69 10.29 -6.57 -12.91
N LYS A 70 11.59 -6.29 -12.88
CA LYS A 70 12.23 -5.67 -11.71
C LYS A 70 11.62 -4.30 -11.37
N ALA A 71 11.21 -3.54 -12.39
CA ALA A 71 10.58 -2.23 -12.23
C ALA A 71 9.26 -2.31 -11.43
N LEU A 72 8.52 -3.42 -11.53
CA LEU A 72 7.29 -3.62 -10.76
C LEU A 72 7.57 -3.78 -9.26
N SER A 73 8.59 -4.55 -8.89
CA SER A 73 9.00 -4.68 -7.49
C SER A 73 9.54 -3.37 -6.93
N GLU A 74 10.29 -2.61 -7.73
CA GLU A 74 10.77 -1.28 -7.35
C GLU A 74 9.61 -0.29 -7.17
N PHE A 75 8.63 -0.33 -8.07
CA PHE A 75 7.43 0.51 -8.01
C PHE A 75 6.55 0.18 -6.80
N ALA A 76 6.40 -1.10 -6.46
CA ALA A 76 5.61 -1.58 -5.33
C ALA A 76 6.36 -1.55 -3.98
N ARG A 77 7.54 -0.91 -3.91
CA ARG A 77 8.40 -0.96 -2.72
C ARG A 77 7.66 -0.49 -1.45
N ASP A 78 7.75 -1.32 -0.41
CA ASP A 78 7.28 -1.09 0.96
C ASP A 78 5.78 -0.75 1.10
N VAL A 79 4.95 -1.12 0.12
CA VAL A 79 3.50 -0.87 0.17
C VAL A 79 2.81 -1.71 1.24
N ASP A 80 1.74 -1.20 1.84
CA ASP A 80 0.90 -1.98 2.77
C ASP A 80 0.17 -3.12 2.05
N LEU A 81 -0.27 -2.86 0.82
CA LEU A 81 -0.95 -3.86 0.00
C LEU A 81 -0.49 -3.79 -1.45
N LEU A 82 0.01 -4.91 -1.94
CA LEU A 82 0.17 -5.15 -3.37
C LEU A 82 -1.03 -5.95 -3.88
N ILE A 83 -1.74 -5.41 -4.86
CA ILE A 83 -2.75 -6.11 -5.65
C ILE A 83 -2.10 -6.47 -6.98
N CYS A 84 -2.06 -7.75 -7.34
CA CYS A 84 -1.37 -8.22 -8.54
C CYS A 84 -2.16 -9.33 -9.22
N GLU A 85 -2.08 -9.42 -10.54
CA GLU A 85 -2.74 -10.47 -11.30
C GLU A 85 -2.22 -11.89 -10.96
N SER A 86 -3.00 -12.90 -11.31
CA SER A 86 -2.69 -14.30 -11.09
C SER A 86 -3.47 -15.15 -12.09
N MET A 87 -3.30 -14.87 -13.39
CA MET A 87 -4.07 -15.51 -14.45
C MET A 87 -3.96 -17.05 -14.41
N TYR A 88 -2.79 -17.57 -14.03
CA TYR A 88 -2.50 -19.00 -13.99
C TYR A 88 -2.01 -19.44 -12.60
N ASP A 89 -2.40 -20.65 -12.19
CA ASP A 89 -2.07 -21.25 -10.89
C ASP A 89 -1.30 -22.58 -11.01
N ASP A 90 -1.13 -23.11 -12.22
CA ASP A 90 -0.30 -24.28 -12.54
C ASP A 90 1.09 -23.82 -13.05
N PRO A 91 2.20 -24.25 -12.44
CA PRO A 91 3.55 -24.01 -12.97
C PRO A 91 3.77 -24.48 -14.41
N GLY A 92 3.02 -25.51 -14.86
CA GLY A 92 3.02 -26.00 -16.23
C GLY A 92 2.54 -24.99 -17.27
N ASP A 93 1.76 -23.98 -16.86
CA ASP A 93 1.22 -22.94 -17.74
C ASP A 93 2.22 -21.79 -18.00
N LEU A 94 3.47 -21.86 -17.52
CA LEU A 94 4.45 -20.78 -17.69
C LEU A 94 4.66 -20.36 -19.15
N VAL A 95 4.64 -21.31 -20.10
CA VAL A 95 4.76 -21.01 -21.53
C VAL A 95 3.56 -20.19 -22.02
N LEU A 96 2.36 -20.53 -21.56
CA LEU A 96 1.12 -19.84 -21.90
C LEU A 96 1.07 -18.45 -21.25
N ALA A 97 1.49 -18.34 -19.99
CA ALA A 97 1.62 -17.08 -19.26
C ALA A 97 2.55 -16.10 -20.01
N ARG A 98 3.69 -16.58 -20.51
CA ARG A 98 4.61 -15.78 -21.33
C ARG A 98 4.00 -15.38 -22.67
N ALA A 99 3.35 -16.31 -23.37
CA ALA A 99 2.75 -16.05 -24.68
C ALA A 99 1.61 -15.02 -24.60
N ASN A 100 0.82 -15.05 -23.53
CA ASN A 100 -0.32 -14.15 -23.32
C ASN A 100 0.02 -12.93 -22.45
N ALA A 101 1.29 -12.74 -22.08
CA ALA A 101 1.77 -11.63 -21.27
C ALA A 101 1.09 -11.48 -19.88
N HIS A 102 0.83 -12.59 -19.21
CA HIS A 102 0.22 -12.71 -17.88
C HIS A 102 1.13 -13.40 -16.87
N MET A 103 0.78 -13.44 -15.59
CA MET A 103 1.60 -14.07 -14.54
C MET A 103 1.05 -15.40 -14.01
N LEU A 104 1.96 -16.22 -13.50
CA LEU A 104 1.63 -17.24 -12.50
C LEU A 104 1.47 -16.59 -11.11
N ALA A 105 0.69 -17.21 -10.23
CA ALA A 105 0.55 -16.78 -8.83
C ALA A 105 1.92 -16.61 -8.11
N GLU A 106 2.85 -17.53 -8.38
CA GLU A 106 4.20 -17.54 -7.81
C GLU A 106 5.04 -16.34 -8.26
N GLU A 107 4.84 -15.87 -9.49
CA GLU A 107 5.57 -14.73 -10.03
C GLU A 107 5.12 -13.43 -9.37
N SER A 108 3.81 -13.28 -9.17
CA SER A 108 3.23 -12.17 -8.38
C SER A 108 3.70 -12.20 -6.93
N ALA A 109 3.82 -13.38 -6.33
CA ALA A 109 4.41 -13.54 -5.00
C ALA A 109 5.89 -13.13 -4.95
N GLY A 110 6.66 -13.46 -6.00
CA GLY A 110 8.04 -13.00 -6.14
C GLY A 110 8.15 -11.48 -6.22
N ILE A 111 7.23 -10.81 -6.92
CA ILE A 111 7.18 -9.34 -6.94
C ILE A 111 6.93 -8.79 -5.54
N ALA A 112 5.94 -9.33 -4.81
CA ALA A 112 5.61 -8.89 -3.46
C ALA A 112 6.77 -9.05 -2.48
N GLN A 113 7.44 -10.21 -2.52
CA GLN A 113 8.61 -10.50 -1.68
C GLN A 113 9.75 -9.52 -1.98
N ALA A 114 10.10 -9.32 -3.26
CA ALA A 114 11.16 -8.42 -3.68
C ALA A 114 10.85 -6.95 -3.40
N ALA A 115 9.57 -6.57 -3.38
CA ALA A 115 9.12 -5.23 -3.05
C ALA A 115 9.16 -4.93 -1.54
N GLY A 116 9.23 -5.94 -0.67
CA GLY A 116 9.01 -5.73 0.76
C GLY A 116 7.57 -5.29 1.06
N ALA A 117 6.61 -5.66 0.21
CA ALA A 117 5.21 -5.38 0.47
C ALA A 117 4.76 -6.06 1.78
N GLN A 118 3.82 -5.45 2.50
CA GLN A 118 3.32 -6.06 3.74
C GLN A 118 2.33 -7.19 3.45
N ALA A 119 1.51 -7.06 2.42
CA ALA A 119 0.52 -8.07 2.01
C ALA A 119 0.38 -8.13 0.48
N LEU A 120 -0.01 -9.30 -0.02
CA LEU A 120 -0.32 -9.57 -1.43
C LEU A 120 -1.77 -10.03 -1.56
N LEU A 121 -2.51 -9.38 -2.45
CA LEU A 121 -3.84 -9.80 -2.89
C LEU A 121 -3.77 -10.18 -4.37
N LEU A 122 -3.94 -11.48 -4.65
CA LEU A 122 -4.00 -12.02 -6.01
C LEU A 122 -5.38 -11.78 -6.60
N THR A 123 -5.44 -11.32 -7.85
CA THR A 123 -6.69 -11.11 -8.60
C THR A 123 -6.53 -11.50 -10.07
N HIS A 124 -7.53 -11.24 -10.91
CA HIS A 124 -7.48 -11.48 -12.36
C HIS A 124 -7.12 -12.94 -12.69
N PHE A 125 -7.92 -13.87 -12.16
CA PHE A 125 -7.77 -15.30 -12.39
C PHE A 125 -8.38 -15.70 -13.73
N SER A 126 -7.78 -16.69 -14.39
CA SER A 126 -8.39 -17.33 -15.57
C SER A 126 -9.78 -17.88 -15.21
N PRO A 127 -10.79 -17.74 -16.09
CA PRO A 127 -12.11 -18.34 -15.88
C PRO A 127 -12.11 -19.87 -15.71
N LYS A 128 -10.99 -20.53 -16.05
CA LYS A 128 -10.80 -21.97 -15.86
C LYS A 128 -10.42 -22.34 -14.42
N ILE A 129 -9.94 -21.37 -13.63
CA ILE A 129 -9.58 -21.58 -12.23
C ILE A 129 -10.88 -21.63 -11.42
N VAL A 130 -11.21 -22.84 -10.96
CA VAL A 130 -12.40 -23.09 -10.14
C VAL A 130 -12.14 -22.96 -8.63
N ASP A 131 -10.87 -23.06 -8.22
CA ASP A 131 -10.44 -22.98 -6.82
C ASP A 131 -9.20 -22.09 -6.70
N THR A 132 -9.42 -20.80 -6.39
CA THR A 132 -8.35 -19.83 -6.20
C THR A 132 -7.50 -20.10 -4.95
N SER A 133 -7.89 -21.06 -4.09
CA SER A 133 -7.05 -21.46 -2.96
C SER A 133 -5.77 -22.16 -3.39
N LEU A 134 -5.71 -22.72 -4.62
CA LEU A 134 -4.47 -23.25 -5.21
C LEU A 134 -3.45 -22.13 -5.47
N ALA A 135 -3.89 -21.06 -6.14
CA ALA A 135 -3.07 -19.86 -6.36
C ALA A 135 -2.59 -19.25 -5.04
N GLU A 136 -3.49 -19.13 -4.04
CA GLU A 136 -3.14 -18.63 -2.71
C GLU A 136 -2.08 -19.52 -2.04
N ARG A 137 -2.23 -20.84 -2.09
CA ARG A 137 -1.25 -21.80 -1.53
C ARG A 137 0.11 -21.66 -2.21
N ALA A 138 0.15 -21.58 -3.54
CA ALA A 138 1.40 -21.42 -4.29
C ALA A 138 2.11 -20.11 -3.94
N ALA A 139 1.38 -18.99 -3.94
CA ALA A 139 1.94 -17.69 -3.57
C ALA A 139 2.46 -17.68 -2.13
N ARG A 140 1.77 -18.33 -1.18
CA ARG A 140 2.20 -18.42 0.23
C ARG A 140 3.53 -19.16 0.44
N GLN A 141 3.93 -20.03 -0.48
CA GLN A 141 5.24 -20.70 -0.41
C GLN A 141 6.40 -19.70 -0.62
N ILE A 142 6.14 -18.60 -1.33
CA ILE A 142 7.13 -17.55 -1.63
C ILE A 142 6.92 -16.34 -0.73
N PHE A 143 5.67 -15.92 -0.54
CA PHE A 143 5.30 -14.76 0.25
C PHE A 143 4.12 -15.08 1.17
N ALA A 144 4.42 -15.34 2.45
CA ALA A 144 3.46 -15.91 3.41
C ALA A 144 2.18 -15.06 3.59
N ASN A 145 2.26 -13.73 3.51
CA ASN A 145 1.10 -12.84 3.65
C ASN A 145 0.36 -12.63 2.31
N SER A 146 0.03 -13.74 1.63
CA SER A 146 -0.72 -13.75 0.38
C SER A 146 -2.16 -14.22 0.58
N ARG A 147 -3.08 -13.64 -0.18
CA ARG A 147 -4.51 -14.00 -0.22
C ARG A 147 -5.02 -13.98 -1.66
N ALA A 148 -5.90 -14.92 -2.01
CA ALA A 148 -6.67 -14.82 -3.25
C ALA A 148 -7.91 -13.94 -3.04
N ALA A 149 -8.12 -12.99 -3.95
CA ALA A 149 -9.34 -12.19 -3.99
C ALA A 149 -10.54 -13.04 -4.42
N ARG A 150 -11.73 -12.59 -4.04
CA ARG A 150 -13.02 -13.12 -4.49
C ARG A 150 -14.01 -11.98 -4.70
N ASP A 151 -15.01 -12.22 -5.51
CA ASP A 151 -16.07 -11.24 -5.75
C ASP A 151 -16.73 -10.79 -4.44
N GLY A 152 -16.92 -9.48 -4.30
CA GLY A 152 -17.47 -8.86 -3.10
C GLY A 152 -16.53 -8.82 -1.89
N MET A 153 -15.27 -9.24 -2.04
CA MET A 153 -14.28 -9.13 -0.95
C MET A 153 -13.98 -7.68 -0.61
N VAL A 154 -13.95 -7.39 0.69
CA VAL A 154 -13.51 -6.10 1.23
C VAL A 154 -12.22 -6.31 2.01
N VAL A 155 -11.22 -5.47 1.74
CA VAL A 155 -9.97 -5.39 2.50
C VAL A 155 -9.86 -4.00 3.08
N THR A 156 -9.76 -3.91 4.40
CA THR A 156 -9.50 -2.66 5.12
C THR A 156 -8.01 -2.51 5.35
N LEU A 157 -7.47 -1.34 5.05
CA LEU A 157 -6.12 -0.95 5.43
C LEU A 157 -6.21 0.08 6.55
N ASP A 158 -5.58 -0.24 7.68
CA ASP A 158 -5.54 0.61 8.85
C ASP A 158 -4.16 1.25 8.99
N TYR A 159 -4.13 2.44 9.59
CA TYR A 159 -2.84 3.03 9.94
C TYR A 159 -2.21 2.22 11.08
N SER A 160 -0.99 1.75 10.84
CA SER A 160 -0.09 1.26 11.89
C SER A 160 0.26 2.35 12.92
#